data_AF-A0AAU2WVM1-F1
#
_entry.id   AF-A0AAU2WVM1-F1
#
_cell.length_a   1.000
_cell.length_b   1.000
_cell.length_c   1.000
_cell.angle_alpha   90.00
_cell.angle_beta   90.00
_cell.angle_gamma   90.00
#
_symmetry.space_group_name_H-M   'P 1'
#
loop_
_entity.id
_entity.type
_entity.pdbx_description
1 polymer ?
#
loop_
_entity_poly.entity_id
_entity_poly.type
_entity_poly.pdbx_seq_one_letter_code
_entity_poly.pdbx_strand_id
1 'polypeptide(L)'
;MSNPLVPLRAATARRFGTAVAALLAGDALVHAIWATGLRWPADSAEGLSYAVLNADVPFTPRVLLPLCALLGTAAACVYAHAHRVGGRRMRTAARLGTAAVAGGLTLRATVGAAWIAGVGAEMDTPFYWLNLGLYTPLCVGFGYAAIRLAATPGDPPSETPERRHDSRRHPASAERAEHGEASGGAQGGPRGGVQGRIQDGPRSAGPAEGAGSRRTGTLGG
;
A
#
# COMPACT_ATOMS: atom_id res chain seq x y z
N MET A 1 -0.12 35.25 -3.69
CA MET A 1 -1.52 34.88 -3.40
C MET A 1 -1.63 33.36 -3.41
N SER A 2 -1.86 32.73 -2.25
CA SER A 2 -1.99 31.27 -2.15
C SER A 2 -3.34 30.81 -2.71
N ASN A 3 -3.36 29.79 -3.57
CA ASN A 3 -4.57 29.31 -4.22
C ASN A 3 -5.48 28.55 -3.21
N PRO A 4 -6.70 29.02 -2.92
CA PRO A 4 -7.59 28.42 -1.91
C PRO A 4 -8.09 27.02 -2.28
N LEU A 5 -7.90 26.55 -3.53
CA LEU A 5 -8.36 25.24 -3.98
C LEU A 5 -7.50 24.07 -3.46
N VAL A 6 -6.27 24.33 -3.00
CA VAL A 6 -5.34 23.30 -2.50
C VAL A 6 -5.84 22.61 -1.21
N PRO A 7 -6.24 23.34 -0.14
CA PRO A 7 -6.69 22.71 1.11
C PRO A 7 -7.97 21.87 0.94
N LEU A 8 -8.91 22.30 0.09
CA LEU A 8 -10.16 21.56 -0.17
C LEU A 8 -9.90 20.19 -0.82
N ARG A 9 -8.94 20.12 -1.75
CA ARG A 9 -8.54 18.85 -2.40
C ARG A 9 -7.89 17.89 -1.41
N ALA A 10 -7.03 18.39 -0.53
CA ALA A 10 -6.37 17.58 0.49
C ALA A 10 -7.37 17.01 1.51
N ALA A 11 -8.33 17.81 1.98
CA ALA A 11 -9.37 17.34 2.90
C ALA A 11 -10.27 16.28 2.25
N THR A 12 -10.65 16.47 0.99
CA THR A 12 -11.47 15.51 0.23
C THR A 12 -10.74 14.18 0.03
N ALA A 13 -9.46 14.23 -0.37
CA ALA A 13 -8.65 13.03 -0.54
C ALA A 13 -8.50 12.24 0.77
N ARG A 14 -8.33 12.92 1.90
CA ARG A 14 -8.31 12.28 3.23
C ARG A 14 -9.63 11.58 3.54
N ARG A 15 -10.77 12.26 3.37
CA ARG A 15 -12.09 11.66 3.61
C ARG A 15 -12.33 10.42 2.74
N PHE A 16 -12.02 10.50 1.44
CA PHE A 16 -12.14 9.36 0.54
C PHE A 16 -11.22 8.20 0.95
N GLY A 17 -9.97 8.50 1.28
CA GLY A 17 -9.04 7.47 1.75
C GLY A 17 -9.46 6.82 3.07
N THR A 18 -9.94 7.60 4.04
CA THR A 18 -10.47 7.06 5.29
C THR A 18 -11.69 6.18 5.03
N ALA A 19 -12.61 6.60 4.16
CA ALA A 19 -13.80 5.81 3.84
C ALA A 19 -13.43 4.48 3.17
N VAL A 20 -12.56 4.49 2.16
CA VAL A 20 -12.09 3.26 1.49
C VAL A 20 -11.31 2.36 2.45
N ALA A 21 -10.43 2.93 3.28
CA ALA A 21 -9.69 2.15 4.28
C ALA A 21 -10.63 1.52 5.32
N ALA A 22 -11.65 2.25 5.77
CA ALA A 22 -12.64 1.74 6.71
C ALA A 22 -13.47 0.60 6.10
N LEU A 23 -13.87 0.71 4.83
CA LEU A 23 -14.55 -0.37 4.10
C LEU A 23 -13.67 -1.64 4.08
N LEU A 24 -12.42 -1.52 3.64
CA LEU A 24 -11.50 -2.67 3.55
C LEU A 24 -11.19 -3.28 4.92
N ALA A 25 -11.06 -2.45 5.96
CA ALA A 25 -10.86 -2.93 7.33
C ALA A 25 -12.11 -3.64 7.88
N GLY A 26 -13.30 -3.11 7.59
CA GLY A 26 -14.57 -3.75 7.95
C GLY A 26 -14.73 -5.11 7.25
N ASP A 27 -14.41 -5.17 5.96
CA ASP A 27 -14.41 -6.41 5.18
C ASP A 27 -13.43 -7.45 5.76
N ALA A 28 -12.20 -7.02 6.07
CA ALA A 28 -11.21 -7.87 6.75
C ALA A 28 -11.72 -8.41 8.09
N LEU A 29 -12.45 -7.60 8.86
CA LEU A 29 -13.03 -8.01 10.14
C LEU A 29 -14.14 -9.05 9.95
N VAL A 30 -15.01 -8.87 8.95
CA VAL A 30 -16.05 -9.86 8.60
C VAL A 30 -15.41 -11.20 8.27
N HIS A 31 -14.34 -11.21 7.46
CA HIS A 31 -13.61 -12.44 7.16
C HIS A 31 -12.93 -13.05 8.39
N ALA A 32 -12.41 -12.22 9.31
CA ALA A 32 -11.82 -12.70 10.55
C ALA A 32 -12.88 -13.34 11.46
N ILE A 33 -14.08 -12.77 11.50
CA ILE A 33 -15.23 -13.34 12.22
C ILE A 33 -15.61 -14.69 11.61
N TRP A 34 -15.72 -14.79 10.28
CA TRP A 34 -15.97 -16.08 9.62
C TRP A 34 -14.87 -17.11 9.87
N ALA A 35 -13.62 -16.68 10.02
CA ALA A 35 -12.51 -17.56 10.35
C ALA A 35 -12.62 -18.18 11.76
N THR A 36 -13.43 -17.59 12.66
CA THR A 36 -13.74 -18.20 13.97
C THR A 36 -14.79 -19.32 13.88
N GLY A 37 -15.39 -19.52 12.70
CA GLY A 37 -16.47 -20.47 12.49
C GLY A 37 -17.88 -19.90 12.66
N LEU A 38 -18.01 -18.58 12.90
CA LEU A 38 -19.30 -17.91 12.88
C LEU A 38 -19.86 -17.90 11.44
N ARG A 39 -21.13 -18.25 11.26
CA ARG A 39 -21.73 -18.49 9.93
C ARG A 39 -22.69 -17.42 9.46
N TRP A 40 -22.88 -16.36 10.25
CA TRP A 40 -23.79 -15.27 9.93
C TRP A 40 -23.47 -14.65 8.56
N PRO A 41 -24.46 -14.37 7.70
CA PRO A 41 -25.92 -14.46 7.93
C PRO A 41 -26.56 -15.83 7.63
N ALA A 42 -25.79 -16.89 7.38
CA ALA A 42 -26.30 -18.21 7.03
C ALA A 42 -26.27 -19.20 8.21
N ASP A 43 -27.09 -20.25 8.11
CA ASP A 43 -27.16 -21.31 9.13
C ASP A 43 -26.07 -22.40 8.93
N SER A 44 -25.45 -22.46 7.75
CA SER A 44 -24.42 -23.44 7.40
C SER A 44 -23.26 -22.81 6.62
N ALA A 45 -22.10 -23.47 6.62
CA ALA A 45 -20.90 -22.98 5.92
C ALA A 45 -21.08 -23.05 4.39
N GLU A 46 -21.76 -24.09 3.91
CA GLU A 46 -22.17 -24.24 2.51
C GLU A 46 -23.16 -23.14 2.11
N GLY A 47 -24.17 -22.87 2.95
CA GLY A 47 -25.13 -21.79 2.74
C GLY A 47 -24.45 -20.42 2.69
N LEU A 48 -23.44 -20.18 3.54
CA LEU A 48 -22.62 -18.96 3.49
C LEU A 48 -21.83 -18.86 2.17
N SER A 49 -21.27 -19.98 1.72
CA SER A 49 -20.50 -20.05 0.47
C SER A 49 -21.37 -19.73 -0.76
N TYR A 50 -22.55 -20.32 -0.85
CA TYR A 50 -23.51 -20.00 -1.90
C TYR A 50 -24.03 -18.56 -1.79
N ALA A 51 -24.32 -18.07 -0.58
CA ALA A 51 -24.82 -16.72 -0.38
C ALA A 51 -23.81 -15.64 -0.78
N VAL A 52 -22.51 -15.86 -0.52
CA VAL A 52 -21.45 -14.84 -0.72
C VAL A 52 -20.68 -15.02 -2.02
N LEU A 53 -20.51 -16.25 -2.50
CA LEU A 53 -19.67 -16.57 -3.67
C LEU A 53 -20.44 -17.24 -4.81
N ASN A 54 -21.69 -17.64 -4.58
CA ASN A 54 -22.48 -18.46 -5.52
C ASN A 54 -21.72 -19.74 -5.97
N ALA A 55 -20.90 -20.30 -5.09
CA ALA A 55 -20.07 -21.47 -5.36
C ALA A 55 -19.75 -22.19 -4.05
N ASP A 56 -19.55 -23.52 -4.12
CA ASP A 56 -19.10 -24.31 -2.98
C ASP A 56 -17.58 -24.17 -2.79
N VAL A 57 -17.18 -23.18 -1.99
CA VAL A 57 -15.79 -22.92 -1.62
C VAL A 57 -15.61 -23.16 -0.12
N PRO A 58 -14.49 -23.77 0.31
CA PRO A 58 -14.22 -24.01 1.73
C PRO A 58 -13.90 -22.70 2.48
N PHE A 59 -14.83 -22.24 3.33
CA PHE A 59 -14.63 -21.14 4.29
C PHE A 59 -13.79 -21.59 5.49
N THR A 60 -12.54 -21.96 5.24
CA THR A 60 -11.60 -22.40 6.28
C THR A 60 -10.69 -21.26 6.74
N PRO A 61 -10.18 -21.30 7.99
CA PRO A 61 -9.22 -20.31 8.47
C PRO A 61 -7.98 -20.18 7.58
N ARG A 62 -7.57 -21.27 6.91
CA ARG A 62 -6.42 -21.30 6.00
C ARG A 62 -6.60 -20.39 4.78
N VAL A 63 -7.83 -20.14 4.35
CA VAL A 63 -8.16 -19.26 3.22
C VAL A 63 -8.52 -17.86 3.72
N LEU A 64 -9.31 -17.78 4.80
CA LEU A 64 -9.81 -16.53 5.33
C LEU A 64 -8.72 -15.67 5.99
N LEU A 65 -7.78 -16.25 6.73
CA LEU A 65 -6.72 -15.47 7.40
C LEU A 65 -5.78 -14.75 6.42
N PRO A 66 -5.29 -15.39 5.34
CA PRO A 66 -4.57 -14.67 4.28
C PRO A 66 -5.38 -13.55 3.64
N LEU A 67 -6.68 -13.77 3.39
CA LEU A 67 -7.57 -12.72 2.87
C LEU A 67 -7.69 -11.55 3.85
N CYS A 68 -7.88 -11.82 5.15
CA CYS A 68 -7.90 -10.78 6.19
C CYS A 68 -6.60 -9.96 6.19
N ALA A 69 -5.45 -10.63 6.12
CA ALA A 69 -4.15 -9.97 6.11
C ALA A 69 -3.96 -9.11 4.84
N LEU A 70 -4.39 -9.62 3.69
CA LEU A 70 -4.35 -8.89 2.42
C LEU A 70 -5.23 -7.62 2.47
N LEU A 71 -6.48 -7.76 2.90
CA LEU A 71 -7.43 -6.66 3.03
C LEU A 71 -6.98 -5.62 4.07
N GLY A 72 -6.49 -6.08 5.23
CA GLY A 72 -5.94 -5.21 6.26
C GLY A 72 -4.70 -4.45 5.77
N THR A 73 -3.82 -5.11 5.00
CA THR A 73 -2.67 -4.46 4.37
C THR A 73 -3.10 -3.42 3.34
N ALA A 74 -4.09 -3.76 2.50
CA ALA A 74 -4.67 -2.83 1.54
C ALA A 74 -5.29 -1.61 2.24
N ALA A 75 -6.05 -1.81 3.32
CA ALA A 75 -6.60 -0.74 4.15
C ALA A 75 -5.51 0.18 4.69
N ALA A 76 -4.43 -0.41 5.23
CA ALA A 76 -3.27 0.34 5.73
C ALA A 76 -2.56 1.14 4.63
N CYS A 77 -2.38 0.57 3.44
CA CYS A 77 -1.81 1.27 2.28
C CYS A 77 -2.67 2.47 1.87
N VAL A 78 -3.99 2.29 1.74
CA VAL A 78 -4.93 3.36 1.37
C VAL A 78 -4.91 4.48 2.42
N TYR A 79 -4.97 4.11 3.71
CA TYR A 79 -4.92 5.07 4.81
C TYR A 79 -3.59 5.84 4.83
N ALA A 80 -2.46 5.13 4.74
CA ALA A 80 -1.13 5.73 4.71
C ALA A 80 -0.96 6.68 3.51
N HIS A 81 -1.50 6.31 2.34
CA HIS A 81 -1.47 7.16 1.16
C HIS A 81 -2.29 8.45 1.37
N ALA A 82 -3.51 8.34 1.88
CA ALA A 82 -4.40 9.47 2.12
C ALA A 82 -3.88 10.46 3.17
N HIS A 83 -3.21 9.95 4.20
CA HIS A 83 -2.64 10.75 5.29
C HIS A 83 -1.16 11.10 5.08
N ARG A 84 -0.54 10.63 3.98
CA ARG A 84 0.87 10.83 3.64
C ARG A 84 1.84 10.37 4.73
N VAL A 85 1.53 9.25 5.38
CA VAL A 85 2.32 8.69 6.48
C VAL A 85 3.58 8.01 5.96
N GLY A 86 4.69 8.15 6.69
CA GLY A 86 5.94 7.44 6.43
C GLY A 86 6.89 8.13 5.46
N GLY A 87 8.08 7.56 5.27
CA GLY A 87 9.13 8.07 4.37
C GLY A 87 8.86 7.82 2.89
N ARG A 88 9.76 8.27 2.00
CA ARG A 88 9.57 8.21 0.53
C ARG A 88 9.21 6.83 0.01
N ARG A 89 9.94 5.78 0.43
CA ARG A 89 9.69 4.40 -0.01
C ARG A 89 8.31 3.90 0.41
N MET A 90 7.92 4.15 1.66
CA MET A 90 6.61 3.76 2.19
C MET A 90 5.47 4.49 1.47
N ARG A 91 5.64 5.79 1.17
CA ARG A 91 4.66 6.55 0.39
C ARG A 91 4.49 6.01 -1.03
N THR A 92 5.58 5.59 -1.69
CA THR A 92 5.51 4.93 -3.00
C THR A 92 4.78 3.58 -2.91
N ALA A 93 5.10 2.76 -1.92
CA ALA A 93 4.42 1.48 -1.72
C ALA A 93 2.91 1.66 -1.44
N ALA A 94 2.56 2.60 -0.55
CA ALA A 94 1.17 2.93 -0.23
C ALA A 94 0.38 3.40 -1.46
N ARG A 95 1.03 4.14 -2.38
CA ARG A 95 0.44 4.54 -3.65
C ARG A 95 0.17 3.39 -4.59
N LEU A 96 1.15 2.51 -4.78
CA LEU A 96 0.99 1.34 -5.62
C LEU A 96 -0.11 0.43 -5.05
N GLY A 97 -0.15 0.23 -3.73
CA GLY A 97 -1.22 -0.48 -3.06
C GLY A 97 -2.61 0.17 -3.28
N THR A 98 -2.70 1.50 -3.15
CA THR A 98 -3.96 2.23 -3.44
C THR A 98 -4.38 2.08 -4.89
N ALA A 99 -3.44 2.14 -5.84
CA ALA A 99 -3.72 1.95 -7.26
C ALA A 99 -4.20 0.52 -7.56
N ALA A 100 -3.60 -0.50 -6.92
CA ALA A 100 -4.05 -1.88 -7.03
C ALA A 100 -5.48 -2.07 -6.49
N VAL A 101 -5.81 -1.46 -5.34
CA VAL A 101 -7.18 -1.44 -4.78
C VAL A 101 -8.16 -0.79 -5.76
N ALA A 102 -7.80 0.37 -6.31
CA ALA A 102 -8.61 1.07 -7.30
C ALA A 102 -8.88 0.20 -8.53
N GLY A 103 -7.85 -0.50 -9.03
CA GLY A 103 -7.97 -1.45 -10.13
C GLY A 103 -8.91 -2.62 -9.80
N GLY A 104 -8.75 -3.24 -8.64
CA GLY A 104 -9.60 -4.34 -8.18
C GLY A 104 -11.08 -3.94 -8.03
N LEU A 105 -11.36 -2.80 -7.41
CA LEU A 105 -12.73 -2.28 -7.27
C LEU A 105 -13.36 -1.96 -8.64
N THR A 106 -12.58 -1.39 -9.56
CA THR A 106 -13.06 -1.09 -10.92
C THR A 106 -13.36 -2.36 -11.69
N LEU A 107 -12.46 -3.35 -11.66
CA LEU A 107 -12.69 -4.65 -12.29
C LEU A 107 -13.97 -5.29 -11.74
N ARG A 108 -14.15 -5.26 -10.41
CA ARG A 108 -15.32 -5.83 -9.76
C ARG A 108 -16.62 -5.12 -10.14
N ALA A 109 -16.59 -3.79 -10.23
CA ALA A 109 -17.71 -2.98 -10.69
C ALA A 109 -18.07 -3.31 -12.15
N THR A 110 -17.08 -3.48 -13.02
CA THR A 110 -17.28 -3.88 -14.42
C THR A 110 -17.92 -5.26 -14.53
N VAL A 111 -17.45 -6.24 -13.75
CA VAL A 111 -18.08 -7.58 -13.71
C VAL A 111 -19.52 -7.49 -13.20
N GLY A 112 -19.77 -6.70 -12.15
CA GLY A 112 -21.12 -6.47 -11.66
C GLY A 112 -22.05 -5.84 -12.71
N ALA A 113 -21.55 -4.86 -13.47
CA ALA A 113 -22.28 -4.23 -14.57
C ALA A 113 -22.59 -5.21 -15.72
N ALA A 114 -21.67 -6.14 -16.01
CA ALA A 114 -21.92 -7.20 -16.99
C ALA A 114 -23.06 -8.13 -16.56
N TRP A 115 -23.12 -8.48 -15.26
CA TRP A 115 -24.23 -9.26 -14.70
C TRP A 115 -25.57 -8.51 -14.76
N ILE A 116 -25.57 -7.19 -14.55
CA ILE A 116 -26.76 -6.33 -14.73
C ILE A 116 -27.26 -6.38 -16.18
N ALA A 117 -26.33 -6.41 -17.14
CA ALA A 117 -26.65 -6.53 -18.55
C ALA A 117 -27.11 -7.95 -18.96
N GLY A 118 -27.26 -8.89 -18.01
CA GLY A 118 -27.75 -10.25 -18.25
C GLY A 118 -26.66 -11.24 -18.70
N VAL A 119 -25.38 -10.89 -18.61
CA VAL A 119 -24.29 -11.77 -19.02
C VAL A 119 -23.97 -12.75 -17.90
N GLY A 120 -24.39 -14.02 -18.02
CA GLY A 120 -23.95 -15.11 -17.14
C GLY A 120 -24.45 -15.04 -15.69
N ALA A 121 -25.59 -14.40 -15.45
CA ALA A 121 -26.17 -14.25 -14.12
C ALA A 121 -27.46 -15.07 -13.96
N GLU A 122 -27.53 -15.89 -12.92
CA GLU A 122 -28.76 -16.56 -12.47
C GLU A 122 -29.54 -15.61 -11.54
N MET A 123 -30.61 -15.02 -12.06
CA MET A 123 -31.38 -13.96 -11.36
C MET A 123 -32.13 -14.44 -10.12
N ASP A 124 -32.31 -15.76 -9.97
CA ASP A 124 -33.04 -16.37 -8.87
C ASP A 124 -32.16 -16.65 -7.64
N THR A 125 -30.87 -16.29 -7.69
CA THR A 125 -29.94 -16.52 -6.57
C THR A 125 -29.96 -15.33 -5.59
N PRO A 126 -29.93 -15.56 -4.27
CA PRO A 126 -29.76 -14.49 -3.28
C PRO A 126 -28.49 -13.66 -3.52
N PHE A 127 -27.43 -14.31 -4.01
CA PHE A 127 -26.17 -13.66 -4.38
C PHE A 127 -26.36 -12.63 -5.48
N TYR A 128 -27.19 -12.89 -6.50
CA TYR A 128 -27.46 -11.93 -7.56
C TYR A 128 -28.01 -10.60 -7.01
N TRP A 129 -29.01 -10.67 -6.13
CA TRP A 129 -29.62 -9.50 -5.51
C TRP A 129 -28.67 -8.76 -4.58
N LEU A 130 -27.88 -9.48 -3.78
CA LEU A 130 -26.86 -8.88 -2.93
C LEU A 130 -25.78 -8.19 -3.76
N ASN A 131 -25.33 -8.84 -4.83
CA ASN A 131 -24.36 -8.26 -5.74
C ASN A 131 -24.89 -7.01 -6.44
N LEU A 132 -26.15 -7.06 -6.88
CA LEU A 132 -26.79 -5.98 -7.60
C LEU A 132 -27.05 -4.77 -6.71
N GLY A 133 -27.70 -4.99 -5.57
CA GLY A 133 -28.16 -3.92 -4.69
C GLY A 133 -27.08 -3.35 -3.77
N LEU A 134 -26.09 -4.16 -3.39
CA LEU A 134 -25.07 -3.76 -2.41
C LEU A 134 -23.66 -3.76 -3.00
N TYR A 135 -23.16 -4.89 -3.50
CA TYR A 135 -21.74 -4.97 -3.87
C TYR A 135 -21.38 -4.08 -5.06
N THR A 136 -22.18 -4.09 -6.13
CA THR A 136 -21.86 -3.30 -7.34
C THR A 136 -21.88 -1.79 -7.05
N PRO A 137 -22.89 -1.22 -6.38
CA PRO A 137 -22.88 0.20 -6.00
C PRO A 137 -21.72 0.56 -5.07
N LEU A 138 -21.39 -0.29 -4.09
CA LEU A 138 -20.22 -0.08 -3.23
C LEU A 138 -18.93 -0.07 -4.06
N CYS A 139 -18.72 -1.06 -4.94
CA CYS A 139 -17.54 -1.13 -5.78
C CYS A 139 -17.41 0.08 -6.71
N VAL A 140 -18.51 0.56 -7.30
CA VAL A 140 -18.51 1.78 -8.12
C VAL A 140 -18.15 3.01 -7.29
N GLY A 141 -18.83 3.24 -6.15
CA GLY A 141 -18.63 4.42 -5.32
C GLY A 141 -17.23 4.47 -4.70
N PHE A 142 -16.79 3.38 -4.08
CA PHE A 142 -15.48 3.28 -3.46
C PHE A 142 -14.36 3.13 -4.50
N GLY A 143 -14.62 2.51 -5.65
CA GLY A 143 -13.71 2.47 -6.79
C GLY A 143 -13.42 3.87 -7.32
N TYR A 144 -14.47 4.68 -7.51
CA TYR A 144 -14.33 6.09 -7.86
C TYR A 144 -13.50 6.85 -6.81
N ALA A 145 -13.81 6.70 -5.52
CA ALA A 145 -13.05 7.33 -4.44
C ALA A 145 -11.57 6.93 -4.45
N ALA A 146 -11.28 5.65 -4.66
CA ALA A 146 -9.92 5.10 -4.74
C ALA A 146 -9.16 5.62 -5.97
N ILE A 147 -9.79 5.72 -7.15
CA ILE A 147 -9.19 6.32 -8.36
C ILE A 147 -8.87 7.80 -8.11
N ARG A 148 -9.81 8.56 -7.52
CA ARG A 148 -9.60 9.98 -7.21
C ARG A 148 -8.43 10.18 -6.25
N LEU A 149 -8.27 9.28 -5.28
CA LEU A 149 -7.14 9.28 -4.36
C LEU A 149 -5.83 8.91 -5.07
N ALA A 150 -5.84 7.85 -5.90
CA ALA A 150 -4.67 7.39 -6.66
C ALA A 150 -4.15 8.45 -7.64
N ALA A 151 -5.04 9.25 -8.21
CA ALA A 151 -4.71 10.36 -9.11
C ALA A 151 -4.13 11.59 -8.39
N THR A 152 -4.06 11.61 -7.05
CA THR A 152 -3.47 12.75 -6.33
C THR A 152 -1.96 12.84 -6.61
N PRO A 153 -1.45 13.98 -7.09
CA PRO A 153 -0.06 14.10 -7.50
C PRO A 153 0.95 13.73 -6.41
N GLY A 154 2.11 13.27 -6.87
CA GLY A 154 3.33 13.19 -6.09
C GLY A 154 3.61 14.43 -5.26
N ASP A 155 4.06 14.25 -4.01
CA ASP A 155 5.00 15.25 -3.52
C ASP A 155 6.15 15.24 -4.54
N PRO A 156 6.50 16.41 -5.13
CA PRO A 156 7.66 16.48 -5.99
C PRO A 156 8.86 15.93 -5.21
N PRO A 157 9.86 15.32 -5.88
CA PRO A 157 11.12 15.01 -5.23
C PRO A 157 11.52 16.28 -4.48
N SER A 158 11.61 16.21 -3.15
CA SER A 158 12.16 17.31 -2.37
C SER A 158 13.53 17.56 -2.99
N GLU A 159 13.67 18.68 -3.72
CA GLU A 159 14.93 19.06 -4.31
C GLU A 159 15.97 18.91 -3.20
N THR A 160 16.95 18.06 -3.46
CA THR A 160 17.97 17.71 -2.49
C THR A 160 18.53 19.03 -1.94
N PRO A 161 18.47 19.27 -0.61
CA PRO A 161 18.88 20.56 -0.02
C PRO A 161 20.31 20.97 -0.38
N GLU A 162 21.09 20.01 -0.88
CA GLU A 162 22.49 20.07 -1.25
C GLU A 162 22.82 21.11 -2.33
N ARG A 163 21.85 21.55 -3.16
CA ARG A 163 22.11 22.61 -4.17
C ARG A 163 21.78 24.04 -3.73
N ARG A 164 21.23 24.24 -2.53
CA ARG A 164 20.90 25.60 -2.03
C ARG A 164 22.03 26.23 -1.22
N HIS A 165 23.07 25.47 -0.89
CA HIS A 165 24.20 26.00 -0.12
C HIS A 165 25.33 26.58 -0.98
N ASP A 166 25.35 26.32 -2.28
CA ASP A 166 26.44 26.74 -3.17
C ASP A 166 26.21 28.13 -3.81
N SER A 167 24.96 28.57 -3.96
CA SER A 167 24.66 29.85 -4.63
C SER A 167 24.83 31.10 -3.75
N ARG A 168 25.25 30.97 -2.48
CA ARG A 168 25.56 32.12 -1.58
C ARG A 168 27.07 32.28 -1.27
N ARG A 169 27.94 31.46 -1.86
CA ARG A 169 29.40 31.69 -1.92
C ARG A 169 29.76 31.97 -3.39
N HIS A 170 29.49 33.14 -3.95
CA HIS A 170 30.48 34.22 -4.03
C HIS A 170 29.88 35.32 -4.92
N PRO A 171 29.84 36.56 -4.42
CA PRO A 171 30.38 37.66 -5.25
C PRO A 171 31.55 38.40 -4.58
N ALA A 172 32.20 37.82 -3.56
CA ALA A 172 33.29 38.49 -2.84
C ALA A 172 34.71 38.29 -3.44
N SER A 173 34.85 37.69 -4.62
CA SER A 173 36.17 37.45 -5.24
C SER A 173 36.51 38.38 -6.41
N ALA A 174 35.59 39.26 -6.82
CA ALA A 174 35.83 40.16 -7.95
C ALA A 174 36.50 41.50 -7.54
N GLU A 175 36.68 41.77 -6.25
CA GLU A 175 37.20 43.06 -5.77
C GLU A 175 38.59 42.98 -5.13
N ARG A 176 39.32 41.88 -5.31
CA ARG A 176 40.64 41.67 -4.67
C ARG A 176 41.79 41.38 -5.64
N ALA A 177 41.66 41.80 -6.90
CA ALA A 177 42.67 41.62 -7.94
C ALA A 177 43.43 42.91 -8.32
N GLU A 178 43.40 43.97 -7.52
CA GLU A 178 44.17 45.20 -7.83
C GLU A 178 45.26 45.61 -6.83
N HIS A 179 45.41 44.95 -5.66
CA HIS A 179 46.46 45.35 -4.72
C HIS A 179 47.26 44.17 -4.17
N GLY A 180 48.54 44.13 -4.54
CA GLY A 180 49.60 43.59 -3.67
C GLY A 180 50.52 42.57 -4.32
N GLU A 181 51.38 43.01 -5.22
CA GLU A 181 52.74 42.48 -5.30
C GLU A 181 53.42 42.59 -3.93
N ALA A 182 54.01 41.49 -3.45
CA ALA A 182 55.40 41.43 -2.99
C ALA A 182 55.62 40.40 -1.85
N SER A 183 56.60 39.53 -2.12
CA SER A 183 57.64 39.08 -1.18
C SER A 183 57.41 37.84 -0.28
N GLY A 184 58.27 36.84 -0.52
CA GLY A 184 58.89 35.95 0.47
C GLY A 184 58.00 34.78 0.92
N GLY A 185 58.37 33.50 0.79
CA GLY A 185 59.69 32.90 1.03
C GLY A 185 59.62 32.05 2.31
N ALA A 186 60.11 30.79 2.23
CA ALA A 186 60.27 29.75 3.28
C ALA A 186 59.21 28.63 3.23
N GLN A 187 59.54 27.41 2.75
CA GLN A 187 60.38 26.33 3.31
C GLN A 187 59.74 25.51 4.45
N GLY A 188 59.70 24.17 4.24
CA GLY A 188 59.57 23.10 5.24
C GLY A 188 58.13 22.78 5.66
N GLY A 189 57.63 21.54 5.72
CA GLY A 189 58.21 20.20 5.81
C GLY A 189 57.08 19.22 6.25
N PRO A 190 57.35 17.90 6.38
CA PRO A 190 56.38 16.82 6.10
C PRO A 190 55.78 16.12 7.34
N ARG A 191 54.93 15.10 7.06
CA ARG A 191 54.36 14.03 7.94
C ARG A 191 52.97 14.37 8.49
N GLY A 192 51.98 13.48 8.57
CA GLY A 192 51.89 12.04 8.37
C GLY A 192 50.70 11.51 9.20
N GLY A 193 50.06 10.42 8.75
CA GLY A 193 49.04 9.66 9.51
C GLY A 193 47.64 10.28 9.51
N VAL A 194 46.53 9.55 9.53
CA VAL A 194 46.28 8.19 9.99
C VAL A 194 45.10 7.62 9.19
N GLN A 195 45.32 6.47 8.57
CA GLN A 195 44.30 5.66 7.90
C GLN A 195 43.93 4.52 8.86
N GLY A 196 42.82 4.67 9.60
CA GLY A 196 42.19 3.61 10.41
C GLY A 196 40.97 3.10 9.64
N ARG A 197 40.95 1.87 9.11
CA ARG A 197 40.92 0.54 9.73
C ARG A 197 39.49 0.11 10.19
N ILE A 198 38.92 -0.76 9.35
CA ILE A 198 38.19 -2.02 9.65
C ILE A 198 37.08 -1.96 10.70
N GLN A 199 35.85 -2.23 10.25
CA GLN A 199 34.92 -3.11 10.95
C GLN A 199 34.14 -3.95 9.93
N ASP A 200 34.72 -5.07 9.49
CA ASP A 200 33.98 -6.21 8.97
C ASP A 200 33.55 -7.06 10.18
N GLY A 201 32.25 -7.08 10.47
CA GLY A 201 31.65 -7.90 11.51
C GLY A 201 30.96 -9.12 10.90
N PRO A 202 31.12 -10.33 11.48
CA PRO A 202 30.51 -11.55 10.97
C PRO A 202 29.05 -11.65 11.47
N ARG A 203 28.13 -11.96 10.57
CA ARG A 203 26.76 -12.42 10.88
C ARG A 203 26.37 -13.41 9.79
N SER A 204 25.81 -14.57 10.04
CA SER A 204 25.52 -15.37 11.22
C SER A 204 24.88 -16.66 10.65
N ALA A 205 25.01 -17.76 11.39
CA ALA A 205 24.51 -19.09 11.06
C ALA A 205 23.07 -19.14 10.50
N GLY A 206 22.82 -20.12 9.63
CA GLY A 206 21.50 -20.45 9.09
C GLY A 206 20.60 -21.18 10.09
N PRO A 207 19.43 -21.67 9.60
CA PRO A 207 18.91 -22.93 10.11
C PRO A 207 18.38 -23.87 9.01
N ALA A 208 18.83 -25.12 9.13
CA ALA A 208 18.08 -26.37 9.10
C ALA A 208 16.97 -26.56 8.04
N GLU A 209 17.32 -27.30 6.98
CA GLU A 209 16.37 -28.14 6.25
C GLU A 209 15.86 -29.27 7.16
N GLY A 210 14.61 -29.17 7.59
CA GLY A 210 13.88 -30.24 8.25
C GLY A 210 13.04 -31.03 7.25
N ALA A 211 13.60 -32.13 6.76
CA ALA A 211 12.90 -33.17 6.01
C ALA A 211 12.15 -34.13 6.97
N GLY A 212 10.91 -34.47 6.64
CA GLY A 212 10.11 -35.52 7.30
C GLY A 212 8.64 -35.38 6.87
N SER A 213 8.17 -36.00 5.79
CA SER A 213 8.07 -37.44 5.45
C SER A 213 7.14 -38.23 6.40
N ARG A 214 6.05 -38.74 5.79
CA ARG A 214 5.19 -39.88 6.16
C ARG A 214 4.16 -39.69 7.29
N ARG A 215 2.89 -39.64 6.87
CA ARG A 215 1.87 -40.57 7.40
C ARG A 215 1.07 -41.17 6.25
N THR A 216 1.28 -42.46 6.06
CA THR A 216 0.45 -43.39 5.30
C THR A 216 -0.89 -43.56 5.99
N GLY A 217 -1.95 -43.61 5.19
CA GLY A 217 -3.32 -43.85 5.62
C GLY A 217 -3.54 -45.28 6.10
N THR A 218 -4.51 -45.42 6.99
CA THR A 218 -5.16 -46.66 7.36
C THR A 218 -6.44 -46.80 6.54
N LEU A 219 -6.45 -47.82 5.67
CA LEU A 219 -7.65 -48.42 5.09
C LEU A 219 -8.36 -49.23 6.18
N GLY A 220 -9.64 -48.99 6.39
CA GLY A 220 -10.54 -49.87 7.15
C GLY A 220 -11.69 -50.27 6.24
N GLY A 221 -11.80 -51.58 5.98
CA GLY A 221 -13.02 -52.24 5.55
C GLY A 221 -13.75 -52.85 6.74
#